data_AF-A0A947SKG1-F1
#
_entry.id   AF-A0A947SKG1-F1
#
_cell.length_a   1.000
_cell.length_b   1.000
_cell.length_c   1.000
_cell.angle_alpha   90.00
_cell.angle_beta   90.00
_cell.angle_gamma   90.00
#
_symmetry.space_group_name_H-M   'P 1'
#
loop_
_entity.id
_entity.type
_entity.pdbx_description
1 polymer ?
#
loop_
_entity_poly.entity_id
_entity_poly.type
_entity_poly.pdbx_seq_one_letter_code
_entity_poly.pdbx_strand_id
1 'polypeptide(L)' 'VRTKRSSAFVSPEESIDYKKLKKLYWNAEAYMANKKYKGQSRVDAICIILDFNNNVEKLEHYEGI' A
#
# COMPACT_ATOMS: atom_id res chain seq x y z
N VAL A 1 -1.07 4.49 1.26
CA VAL A 1 0.29 5.07 1.06
C VAL A 1 1.04 5.02 2.37
N ARG A 2 2.27 4.48 2.38
CA ARG A 2 3.11 4.44 3.58
C ARG A 2 4.42 5.13 3.26
N THR A 3 4.76 6.15 4.06
CA THR A 3 6.00 6.93 3.90
C THR A 3 6.94 6.60 5.07
N LYS A 4 8.20 6.32 4.78
CA LYS A 4 9.24 6.10 5.81
C LYS A 4 10.55 6.77 5.39
N ARG A 5 11.30 7.27 6.39
CA ARG A 5 12.66 7.81 6.26
C ARG A 5 13.65 6.73 6.72
N SER A 6 14.53 6.27 5.84
CA SER A 6 15.68 5.35 6.04
C SER A 6 15.64 4.12 5.13
N SER A 7 16.80 3.81 4.53
CA SER A 7 17.12 2.69 3.64
C SER A 7 17.41 1.37 4.34
N ALA A 8 17.47 1.36 5.67
CA ALA A 8 17.31 0.13 6.42
C ALA A 8 15.85 -0.30 6.29
N PHE A 9 15.59 -1.59 6.09
CA PHE A 9 14.27 -2.27 6.14
C PHE A 9 13.66 -2.68 4.79
N VAL A 10 13.67 -4.01 4.60
CA VAL A 10 12.51 -4.92 4.46
C VAL A 10 11.47 -4.47 3.44
N SER A 11 11.35 -5.26 2.38
CA SER A 11 10.58 -4.90 1.19
C SER A 11 9.09 -4.63 1.52
N PRO A 12 8.35 -3.90 0.67
CA PRO A 12 6.93 -3.64 0.87
C PRO A 12 6.13 -4.93 1.08
N GLU A 13 6.50 -6.00 0.39
CA GLU A 13 5.93 -7.33 0.60
C GLU A 13 6.16 -7.83 2.03
N GLU A 14 7.37 -7.69 2.56
CA GLU A 14 7.69 -8.09 3.93
C GLU A 14 7.09 -7.15 5.00
N SER A 15 6.76 -5.91 4.64
CA SER A 15 6.19 -4.92 5.56
C SER A 15 4.67 -5.03 5.75
N ILE A 16 3.98 -5.66 4.78
CA ILE A 16 2.55 -5.91 4.79
C ILE A 16 2.28 -7.38 5.20
N ASP A 17 2.22 -7.61 6.50
CA ASP A 17 1.79 -8.90 7.07
C ASP A 17 0.33 -9.25 6.67
N TYR A 18 0.00 -10.55 6.62
CA TYR A 18 -1.31 -11.11 6.27
C TYR A 18 -2.47 -10.43 7.01
N LYS A 19 -2.28 -10.11 8.29
CA LYS A 19 -3.29 -9.40 9.09
C LYS A 19 -3.61 -8.00 8.55
N LYS A 20 -2.61 -7.30 8.00
CA LYS A 20 -2.78 -5.98 7.40
C LYS A 20 -3.46 -6.07 6.04
N LEU A 21 -3.08 -7.05 5.21
CA LEU A 21 -3.78 -7.33 3.94
C LEU A 21 -5.25 -7.60 4.20
N LYS A 22 -5.57 -8.51 5.12
CA LYS A 22 -6.96 -8.87 5.44
C LYS A 22 -7.80 -7.66 5.86
N LYS A 23 -7.26 -6.77 6.69
CA LYS A 23 -7.93 -5.52 7.06
C LYS A 23 -8.11 -4.56 5.88
N LEU A 24 -7.11 -4.46 5.01
CA LEU A 24 -7.18 -3.62 3.81
C LEU A 24 -8.31 -4.08 2.88
N TYR A 25 -8.39 -5.39 2.63
CA TYR A 25 -9.46 -6.00 1.84
C TYR A 25 -10.84 -5.71 2.43
N TRP A 26 -11.04 -5.97 3.73
CA TRP A 26 -12.34 -5.70 4.37
C TRP A 26 -12.74 -4.23 4.32
N ASN A 27 -11.80 -3.30 4.51
CA ASN A 27 -12.09 -1.88 4.40
C ASN A 27 -12.45 -1.48 2.96
N ALA A 28 -11.77 -2.04 1.97
CA ALA A 28 -12.07 -1.82 0.56
C ALA A 28 -13.46 -2.36 0.19
N GLU A 29 -13.79 -3.58 0.61
CA GLU A 29 -15.11 -4.18 0.42
C GLU A 29 -16.22 -3.35 1.07
N ALA A 30 -16.03 -2.93 2.32
CA ALA A 30 -16.99 -2.08 3.03
C ALA A 30 -17.21 -0.74 2.32
N TYR A 31 -16.14 -0.12 1.83
CA TYR A 31 -16.22 1.12 1.05
C TYR A 31 -16.98 0.93 -0.26
N MET A 32 -16.67 -0.14 -1.02
CA MET A 32 -17.36 -0.45 -2.28
C MET A 32 -18.84 -0.73 -2.06
N ALA A 33 -19.18 -1.50 -1.02
CA ALA A 33 -20.56 -1.76 -0.64
C ALA A 33 -21.32 -0.47 -0.29
N ASN A 34 -20.70 0.43 0.49
CA ASN A 34 -21.27 1.74 0.81
C ASN A 34 -21.50 2.60 -0.43
N LYS A 35 -20.57 2.57 -1.39
CA LYS A 35 -20.67 3.32 -2.65
C LYS A 35 -21.50 2.62 -3.73
N LYS A 36 -22.02 1.40 -3.47
CA LYS A 36 -22.72 0.55 -4.43
C LYS A 36 -21.91 0.33 -5.73
N TYR A 37 -20.58 0.32 -5.60
CA TYR A 37 -19.68 0.11 -6.73
C TYR A 37 -19.72 -1.36 -7.16
N LYS A 38 -19.95 -1.61 -8.45
CA LYS A 38 -20.06 -2.95 -9.04
C LYS A 38 -19.00 -3.24 -10.12
N GLY A 39 -18.10 -2.28 -10.36
CA GLY A 39 -17.04 -2.44 -11.34
C GLY A 39 -15.89 -3.30 -10.82
N GLN A 40 -14.91 -3.56 -11.68
CA GLN A 40 -13.66 -4.17 -11.25
C GLN A 40 -12.90 -3.24 -10.31
N SER A 41 -12.25 -3.81 -9.30
CA SER A 41 -11.41 -3.11 -8.34
C SER A 41 -10.13 -3.90 -8.12
N ARG A 42 -9.01 -3.19 -7.97
CA ARG A 42 -7.70 -3.75 -7.65
C ARG A 42 -7.12 -3.01 -6.45
N VAL A 43 -6.38 -3.72 -5.61
CA VAL A 43 -5.61 -3.12 -4.51
C VAL A 43 -4.16 -3.05 -4.95
N ASP A 44 -3.63 -1.83 -4.98
CA ASP A 44 -2.24 -1.58 -5.34
C ASP A 44 -1.48 -1.02 -4.14
N ALA A 45 -0.19 -1.36 -4.05
CA ALA A 45 0.72 -0.75 -3.10
C ALA A 45 1.68 0.20 -3.81
N ILE A 46 1.81 1.41 -3.28
CA ILE A 46 2.84 2.36 -3.68
C ILE A 46 3.81 2.49 -2.52
N CYS A 47 5.06 2.12 -2.75
CA CYS A 47 6.16 2.31 -1.83
C CYS A 47 6.93 3.58 -2.20
N ILE A 48 7.05 4.48 -1.24
CA ILE A 48 7.80 5.72 -1.39
C ILE A 48 8.88 5.73 -0.31
N ILE A 49 10.14 5.67 -0.74
CA ILE A 49 11.32 5.80 0.12
C ILE A 49 11.85 7.21 -0.03
N LEU A 50 12.00 7.90 1.11
CA LEU A 50 12.51 9.25 1.17
C LEU A 50 13.91 9.26 1.79
N ASP A 51 14.79 10.09 1.25
CA ASP A 51 16.10 10.39 1.82
C ASP A 51 15.97 11.27 3.08
N PHE A 52 17.10 11.56 3.74
CA PHE A 52 17.14 12.43 4.92
C PHE A 52 16.69 13.88 4.65
N ASN A 53 16.74 14.32 3.39
CA ASN A 53 16.33 15.65 2.93
C ASN A 53 14.86 15.69 2.45
N ASN A 54 14.11 14.58 2.58
CA ASN A 54 12.75 14.38 2.06
C ASN A 54 12.63 14.36 0.53
N ASN A 55 13.72 14.17 -0.19
CA ASN A 55 13.64 13.88 -1.61
C ASN A 55 13.24 12.42 -1.81
N VAL A 56 12.56 12.14 -2.92
CA VAL A 56 12.20 10.78 -3.29
C VAL A 56 13.46 10.06 -3.72
N GLU A 57 13.86 9.06 -2.93
CA GLU A 57 14.98 8.16 -3.21
C GLU A 57 14.50 6.98 -4.07
N LYS A 58 13.33 6.44 -3.76
CA LYS A 58 12.74 5.31 -4.48
C LYS A 58 11.22 5.43 -4.55
N LEU A 59 10.66 5.14 -5.71
CA LEU A 59 9.21 5.04 -5.93
C LEU A 59 8.92 3.72 -6.65
N GLU A 60 8.19 2.83 -5.99
CA GLU A 60 7.81 1.53 -6.53
C GLU A 60 6.30 1.35 -6.46
N HIS A 61 5.72 0.80 -7.53
CA HIS A 61 4.31 0.47 -7.63
C HIS A 61 4.17 -1.04 -7.79
N TYR A 62 3.43 -1.63 -6.86
CA TYR A 62 3.09 -3.04 -6.82
C TYR A 62 1.61 -3.15 -7.15
N GLU A 63 1.34 -3.72 -8.32
CA GLU A 63 -0.02 -3.89 -8.80
C GLU A 63 -0.64 -5.19 -8.27
N GLY A 64 -1.87 -5.14 -7.76
CA GLY A 64 -2.64 -6.34 -7.42
C GLY A 64 -2.12 -7.15 -6.24
N ILE A 65 -1.85 -6.48 -5.10
CA ILE A 65 -1.36 -7.10 -3.86
C ILE A 65 -2.46 -7.66 -2.95
#